data_AF-A0A3M2C2M2-F1
#
_entry.id   AF-A0A3M2C2M2-F1
#
_cell.length_a   1.000
_cell.length_b   1.000
_cell.length_c   1.000
_cell.angle_alpha   90.00
_cell.angle_beta   90.00
_cell.angle_gamma   90.00
#
_symmetry.space_group_name_H-M   'P 1'
#
loop_
_entity.id
_entity.type
_entity.pdbx_description
1 polymer ?
#
loop_
_entity_poly.entity_id
_entity_poly.type
_entity_poly.pdbx_seq_one_letter_code
_entity_poly.pdbx_strand_id
1 'polypeptide(L)'
;MLSVPAIVASLTYLLMCVAYRFHAMRRFHGPVMASIILFDLAMPFYLYLTRDWYQRLIVDGDILSFLLWMHLGLIMTLYTFYVLQVSSAIRLWKNDNEPRSSHAAFAKGILIVRALVILTGWLLAE
;
A
#
# COMPACT_ATOMS: atom_id res chain seq x y z
N MET A 1 20.46 -1.90 -10.13
CA MET A 1 19.55 -1.17 -11.04
C MET A 1 18.21 -1.02 -10.33
N LEU A 2 17.67 0.19 -10.23
CA LEU A 2 16.38 0.45 -9.58
C LEU A 2 15.32 -0.48 -10.19
N SER A 3 14.67 -1.35 -9.39
CA SER A 3 13.65 -2.22 -9.94
C SER A 3 12.44 -1.39 -10.36
N VAL A 4 11.98 -1.54 -11.61
CA VAL A 4 10.82 -0.79 -12.16
C VAL A 4 9.63 -0.77 -11.20
N PRO A 5 9.26 -1.88 -10.52
CA PRO A 5 8.16 -1.86 -9.56
C PRO A 5 8.36 -0.91 -8.39
N ALA A 6 9.60 -0.81 -7.88
CA ALA A 6 9.92 0.06 -6.75
C ALA A 6 9.83 1.54 -7.14
N ILE A 7 10.21 1.90 -8.38
CA ILE A 7 10.04 3.27 -8.91
C ILE A 7 8.55 3.60 -9.03
N VAL A 8 7.75 2.71 -9.62
CA VAL A 8 6.30 2.92 -9.79
C VAL A 8 5.61 3.02 -8.43
N ALA A 9 5.98 2.19 -7.47
CA ALA A 9 5.47 2.26 -6.10
C ALA A 9 5.80 3.61 -5.43
N SER A 10 7.02 4.13 -5.61
CA SER A 10 7.40 5.47 -5.13
C SER A 10 6.59 6.59 -5.80
N LEU A 11 6.38 6.52 -7.12
CA LEU A 11 5.57 7.53 -7.84
C LEU A 11 4.11 7.52 -7.39
N THR A 12 3.51 6.33 -7.23
CA THR A 12 2.14 6.21 -6.71
C THR A 12 2.03 6.70 -5.27
N TYR A 13 3.07 6.54 -4.45
CA TYR A 13 3.12 7.13 -3.11
C TYR A 13 3.10 8.66 -3.14
N LEU A 14 3.92 9.28 -4.00
CA LEU A 14 3.89 10.75 -4.17
C LEU A 14 2.51 11.22 -4.63
N LEU A 15 1.88 10.50 -5.57
CA LEU A 15 0.52 10.79 -6.01
C LEU A 15 -0.49 10.66 -4.87
N MET A 16 -0.35 9.66 -3.99
CA MET A 16 -1.18 9.50 -2.79
C MET A 16 -1.02 10.68 -1.83
N CYS A 17 0.20 11.16 -1.60
CA CYS A 17 0.46 12.34 -0.77
C CYS A 17 -0.24 13.60 -1.34
N VAL A 18 -0.21 13.79 -2.66
CA VAL A 18 -0.94 14.86 -3.34
C VAL A 18 -2.45 14.68 -3.15
N ALA A 19 -2.98 13.47 -3.35
CA ALA A 19 -4.39 13.18 -3.14
C ALA A 19 -4.84 13.42 -1.68
N TYR A 20 -3.99 13.14 -0.70
CA TYR A 20 -4.25 13.41 0.71
C TYR A 20 -4.33 14.92 0.99
N ARG A 21 -3.44 15.73 0.39
CA ARG A 21 -3.46 17.20 0.53
C ARG A 21 -4.70 17.81 -0.13
N PHE A 22 -5.13 17.28 -1.27
CA PHE A 22 -6.30 17.76 -2.02
C PHE A 22 -7.56 16.91 -1.80
N HIS A 23 -7.73 16.36 -0.58
CA HIS A 23 -8.85 15.47 -0.24
C HIS A 23 -10.25 16.10 -0.41
N ALA A 24 -10.36 17.44 -0.39
CA ALA A 24 -11.62 18.15 -0.64
C ALA A 24 -12.14 17.92 -2.08
N MET A 25 -11.24 17.68 -3.05
CA MET A 25 -11.59 17.44 -4.44
C MET A 25 -11.96 15.97 -4.66
N ARG A 26 -13.19 15.59 -4.29
CA ARG A 26 -13.68 14.18 -4.32
C ARG A 26 -13.51 13.48 -5.66
N ARG A 27 -13.71 14.21 -6.78
CA ARG A 27 -13.55 13.69 -8.15
C ARG A 27 -12.11 13.31 -8.50
N PHE A 28 -11.14 13.82 -7.75
CA PHE A 28 -9.73 13.46 -7.89
C PHE A 28 -9.32 12.45 -6.82
N HIS A 29 -9.61 12.75 -5.55
CA HIS A 29 -9.17 11.92 -4.43
C HIS A 29 -9.70 10.48 -4.52
N GLY A 30 -11.00 10.31 -4.76
CA GLY A 30 -11.63 8.98 -4.81
C GLY A 30 -11.01 8.07 -5.88
N PRO A 31 -10.99 8.48 -7.16
CA PRO A 31 -10.37 7.67 -8.22
C PRO A 31 -8.89 7.40 -8.00
N VAL A 32 -8.11 8.38 -7.52
CA VAL A 32 -6.69 8.18 -7.24
C VAL A 32 -6.49 7.14 -6.14
N MET A 33 -7.21 7.24 -5.02
CA MET A 33 -7.12 6.26 -3.94
C MET A 33 -7.54 4.86 -4.42
N ALA A 34 -8.61 4.74 -5.20
CA ALA A 34 -9.06 3.47 -5.76
C ALA A 34 -8.00 2.82 -6.66
N SER A 35 -7.43 3.58 -7.62
CA SER A 35 -6.38 3.08 -8.50
C SER A 35 -5.13 2.63 -7.74
N ILE A 36 -4.78 3.38 -6.69
CA ILE A 36 -3.61 3.08 -5.87
C ILE A 36 -3.82 1.82 -5.01
N ILE A 37 -5.01 1.64 -4.45
CA ILE A 37 -5.37 0.40 -3.73
C ILE A 37 -5.33 -0.80 -4.69
N LEU A 38 -5.88 -0.66 -5.90
CA LEU A 38 -5.86 -1.73 -6.90
C LEU A 38 -4.43 -2.09 -7.33
N PHE A 39 -3.56 -1.08 -7.51
CA PHE A 39 -2.14 -1.29 -7.78
C PHE A 39 -1.48 -2.13 -6.67
N ASP A 40 -1.67 -1.76 -5.41
CA ASP A 40 -1.09 -2.49 -4.28
C ASP A 40 -1.62 -3.92 -4.14
N LEU A 41 -2.90 -4.15 -4.47
CA LEU A 41 -3.49 -5.48 -4.49
C LEU A 41 -2.95 -6.33 -5.65
N ALA A 42 -2.66 -5.72 -6.80
CA ALA A 42 -2.13 -6.41 -7.96
C ALA A 42 -0.64 -6.75 -7.82
N MET A 43 0.12 -5.97 -7.04
CA MET A 43 1.57 -6.12 -6.90
C MET A 43 2.04 -7.51 -6.45
N PRO A 44 1.46 -8.16 -5.42
CA PRO A 44 1.84 -9.52 -5.04
C PRO A 44 1.66 -10.52 -6.17
N PHE A 45 0.56 -10.43 -6.95
CA PHE A 45 0.32 -11.32 -8.08
C PHE A 45 1.32 -11.06 -9.21
N TYR A 46 1.62 -9.80 -9.50
CA TYR A 46 2.65 -9.43 -10.47
C TYR A 46 4.01 -10.01 -10.07
N LEU A 47 4.43 -9.86 -8.81
CA LEU A 47 5.71 -10.37 -8.33
C LEU A 47 5.71 -11.90 -8.31
N TYR A 48 4.61 -12.54 -7.94
CA TYR A 48 4.44 -14.00 -8.00
C TYR A 48 4.74 -14.55 -9.40
N LEU A 49 4.20 -13.90 -10.44
CA LEU A 49 4.34 -14.33 -11.83
C LEU A 49 5.69 -13.98 -12.48
N THR A 50 6.43 -13.00 -11.94
CA THR A 50 7.63 -12.44 -12.60
C THR A 50 8.94 -12.76 -11.92
N ARG A 51 8.92 -13.39 -10.73
CA ARG A 51 10.13 -13.71 -9.95
C ARG A 51 10.26 -15.21 -9.71
N ASP A 52 11.50 -15.68 -9.69
CA ASP A 52 11.82 -17.05 -9.29
C ASP A 52 11.87 -17.15 -7.77
N TRP A 53 10.71 -17.46 -7.18
CA TRP A 53 10.56 -17.57 -5.73
C TRP A 53 11.21 -18.80 -5.15
N TYR A 54 11.38 -19.87 -5.94
CA TYR A 54 12.03 -21.08 -5.44
C TYR A 54 13.51 -20.79 -5.18
N GLN A 55 14.18 -20.19 -6.16
CA GLN A 55 15.57 -19.77 -5.99
C GLN A 55 15.70 -18.83 -4.78
N ARG A 56 14.86 -17.79 -4.73
CA ARG A 56 14.99 -16.74 -3.73
C ARG A 56 14.66 -17.19 -2.30
N LEU A 57 13.53 -17.86 -2.12
CA LEU A 57 13.06 -18.23 -0.78
C LEU A 57 13.77 -19.45 -0.22
N ILE A 58 14.09 -20.43 -1.07
CA ILE A 58 14.62 -21.74 -0.65
C ILE A 58 16.13 -21.80 -0.81
N VAL A 59 16.65 -21.48 -1.99
CA VAL A 59 18.09 -21.63 -2.27
C VAL A 59 18.90 -20.54 -1.59
N ASP A 60 18.45 -19.28 -1.69
CA ASP A 60 19.11 -18.15 -1.05
C ASP A 60 18.71 -18.01 0.43
N GLY A 61 17.68 -18.74 0.88
CA GLY A 61 17.28 -18.85 2.29
C GLY A 61 16.47 -17.66 2.82
N ASP A 62 15.99 -16.77 1.96
CA ASP A 62 15.27 -15.56 2.36
C ASP A 62 13.98 -15.83 3.14
N ILE A 63 13.42 -17.04 3.06
CA ILE A 63 12.19 -17.40 3.79
C ILE A 63 12.32 -17.24 5.31
N LEU A 64 13.53 -17.34 5.86
CA LEU A 64 13.80 -17.14 7.29
C LEU A 64 14.26 -15.70 7.62
N SER A 65 14.33 -14.83 6.62
CA SER A 65 14.77 -13.45 6.79
C SER A 65 13.76 -12.65 7.62
N PHE A 66 14.26 -12.02 8.68
CA PHE A 66 13.46 -11.10 9.49
C PHE A 66 12.81 -10.00 8.65
N LEU A 67 13.54 -9.44 7.68
CA LEU A 67 13.05 -8.36 6.83
C LEU A 67 11.86 -8.80 5.96
N LEU A 68 11.88 -10.04 5.45
CA LEU A 68 10.79 -10.59 4.65
C LEU A 68 9.49 -10.65 5.46
N TRP A 69 9.56 -11.18 6.69
CA TRP A 69 8.39 -11.30 7.56
C TRP A 69 7.88 -9.94 8.05
N MET A 70 8.78 -9.01 8.35
CA MET A 70 8.40 -7.63 8.67
C MET A 70 7.69 -6.96 7.49
N HIS A 71 8.19 -7.12 6.27
CA HIS A 71 7.55 -6.59 5.07
C HIS A 71 6.16 -7.21 4.85
N LEU A 72 6.02 -8.52 5.03
CA LEU A 72 4.73 -9.20 4.96
C LEU A 72 3.73 -8.66 6.00
N GLY A 73 4.19 -8.45 7.23
CA GLY A 73 3.38 -7.84 8.30
C GLY A 73 2.89 -6.43 7.95
N LEU A 74 3.75 -5.63 7.31
CA LEU A 74 3.40 -4.29 6.83
C LEU A 74 2.34 -4.35 5.70
N ILE A 75 2.46 -5.29 4.76
CA ILE A 75 1.45 -5.50 3.71
C ILE A 75 0.09 -5.86 4.32
N MET A 76 0.04 -6.81 5.25
CA MET A 76 -1.21 -7.19 5.93
C MET A 76 -1.84 -6.02 6.68
N THR A 77 -1.01 -5.22 7.36
CA THR A 77 -1.46 -4.00 8.04
C THR A 77 -2.02 -2.99 7.04
N LEU A 78 -1.35 -2.79 5.90
CA LEU A 78 -1.78 -1.88 4.84
C LEU A 78 -3.15 -2.29 4.29
N TYR A 79 -3.35 -3.57 4.01
CA TYR A 79 -4.63 -4.09 3.52
C TYR A 79 -5.75 -3.94 4.54
N THR A 80 -5.44 -4.18 5.82
CA THR A 80 -6.40 -3.94 6.91
C THR A 80 -6.81 -2.46 6.94
N PHE A 81 -5.86 -1.53 6.83
CA PHE A 81 -6.18 -0.11 6.77
C PHE A 81 -6.96 0.27 5.50
N TYR A 82 -6.70 -0.34 4.35
CA TYR A 82 -7.52 -0.13 3.16
C TYR A 82 -8.98 -0.54 3.36
N VAL A 83 -9.24 -1.70 3.96
CA VAL A 83 -10.61 -2.15 4.28
C VAL A 83 -11.31 -1.15 5.19
N LEU A 84 -10.63 -0.69 6.25
CA LEU A 84 -11.19 0.28 7.20
C LEU A 84 -11.41 1.68 6.57
N GLN A 85 -10.48 2.12 5.72
CA GLN A 85 -10.56 3.38 4.98
C GLN A 85 -11.74 3.38 3.99
N VAL A 86 -11.91 2.29 3.23
CA VAL A 86 -13.03 2.14 2.28
C VAL A 86 -14.36 2.02 3.03
N SER A 87 -14.42 1.24 4.10
CA SER A 87 -15.64 1.09 4.91
C SER A 87 -16.09 2.42 5.52
N SER A 88 -15.16 3.19 6.08
CA SER A 88 -15.43 4.53 6.61
C SER A 88 -15.82 5.53 5.50
N ALA A 89 -15.19 5.44 4.31
CA ALA A 89 -15.56 6.27 3.16
C ALA A 89 -17.00 6.00 2.69
N ILE A 90 -17.42 4.73 2.63
CA ILE A 90 -18.79 4.34 2.24
C ILE A 90 -19.81 4.89 3.24
N ARG A 91 -19.53 4.83 4.55
CA ARG A 91 -20.39 5.42 5.58
C ARG A 91 -20.50 6.93 5.45
N LEU A 92 -19.36 7.62 5.27
CA LEU A 92 -19.33 9.07 5.04
C LEU A 92 -20.12 9.48 3.79
N TRP A 93 -20.11 8.65 2.74
CA TRP A 93 -20.91 8.89 1.54
C TRP A 93 -22.41 8.76 1.81
N LYS A 94 -22.82 7.89 2.74
CA LYS A 94 -24.21 7.77 3.22
C LYS A 94 -24.62 8.89 4.18
N ASN A 95 -23.85 9.97 4.29
CA ASN A 95 -24.06 11.11 5.20
C ASN A 95 -23.94 10.77 6.70
N ASP A 96 -23.35 9.64 7.05
CA ASP A 96 -22.97 9.31 8.42
C ASP A 96 -21.63 9.99 8.74
N ASN A 97 -21.65 10.98 9.63
CA ASN A 97 -20.46 11.76 9.98
C ASN A 97 -19.63 11.17 11.13
N GLU A 98 -20.16 10.16 11.84
CA GLU A 98 -19.49 9.53 12.97
C GLU A 98 -18.07 9.02 12.64
N PRO A 99 -17.82 8.32 11.51
CA PRO A 99 -16.51 7.74 11.24
C PRO A 99 -15.48 8.74 10.67
N ARG A 100 -15.76 10.06 10.65
CA ARG A 100 -14.86 11.05 10.01
C ARG A 100 -13.48 11.10 10.66
N SER A 101 -13.41 11.06 11.99
CA SER A 101 -12.14 11.05 12.73
C SER A 101 -11.36 9.76 12.47
N SER A 102 -12.04 8.61 12.48
CA SER A 102 -11.47 7.31 12.16
C SER A 102 -10.95 7.26 10.72
N HIS A 103 -11.70 7.78 9.75
CA HIS A 103 -11.27 7.88 8.36
C HIS A 103 -9.98 8.70 8.21
N ALA A 104 -9.86 9.82 8.92
CA ALA A 104 -8.63 10.62 8.90
C ALA A 104 -7.46 9.88 9.56
N ALA A 105 -7.71 9.11 10.63
CA ALA A 105 -6.69 8.30 11.29
C ALA A 105 -6.18 7.16 10.40
N PHE A 106 -7.10 6.43 9.74
CA PHE A 106 -6.75 5.37 8.79
C PHE A 106 -5.99 5.93 7.58
N ALA A 107 -6.38 7.09 7.05
CA ALA A 107 -5.63 7.76 5.98
C ALA A 107 -4.17 8.04 6.35
N LYS A 108 -3.92 8.54 7.57
CA LYS A 108 -2.55 8.75 8.08
C LYS A 108 -1.81 7.42 8.25
N GLY A 109 -2.49 6.40 8.80
CA GLY A 109 -1.93 5.06 8.93
C GLY A 109 -1.50 4.47 7.60
N ILE A 110 -2.33 4.61 6.56
CA ILE A 110 -2.02 4.18 5.18
C ILE A 110 -0.75 4.85 4.67
N LEU A 111 -0.64 6.18 4.80
CA LEU A 111 0.54 6.90 4.32
C LEU A 111 1.83 6.37 4.98
N ILE A 112 1.81 6.21 6.30
CA ILE A 112 2.98 5.74 7.05
C ILE A 112 3.32 4.30 6.66
N VAL A 113 2.34 3.39 6.72
CA VAL A 113 2.57 1.97 6.45
C VAL A 113 2.99 1.76 5.00
N ARG A 114 2.37 2.46 4.03
CA ARG A 114 2.74 2.38 2.61
C ARG A 114 4.17 2.85 2.37
N ALA A 115 4.60 3.93 3.02
CA ALA A 115 6.00 4.37 2.93
C ALA A 115 6.95 3.28 3.42
N LEU A 116 6.64 2.63 4.56
CA LEU A 116 7.43 1.54 5.11
C LEU A 116 7.41 0.30 4.20
N VAL A 117 6.27 -0.06 3.61
CA VAL A 117 6.18 -1.16 2.62
C VAL A 117 7.09 -0.87 1.44
N ILE A 118 7.08 0.35 0.91
CA ILE A 118 7.95 0.72 -0.22
C ILE A 118 9.42 0.59 0.20
N LEU A 119 9.81 1.20 1.32
CA LEU A 119 11.20 1.15 1.80
C LEU A 119 11.69 -0.27 2.08
N THR A 120 10.88 -1.10 2.73
CA THR A 120 11.24 -2.51 2.99
C THR A 120 11.24 -3.35 1.72
N GLY A 121 10.36 -3.05 0.76
CA GLY A 121 10.37 -3.66 -0.57
C GLY A 121 11.60 -3.28 -1.39
N TRP A 122 12.10 -2.04 -1.23
CA TRP A 122 13.39 -1.60 -1.78
C TRP A 122 14.54 -2.45 -1.22
N LEU A 123 14.62 -2.55 0.10
CA LEU A 123 15.67 -3.32 0.79
C LEU A 123 15.64 -4.81 0.44
N LEU A 124 14.45 -5.37 0.19
CA LEU A 124 14.29 -6.75 -0.26
C LEU A 124 14.55 -6.94 -1.75
N ALA A 125 14.67 -5.89 -2.55
CA ALA A 125 14.91 -5.98 -3.99
C ALA A 125 16.39 -5.89 -4.37
N GLU A 126 17.21 -5.35 -3.48
CA GLU A 126 18.68 -5.32 -3.54
C GLU A 126 19.28 -6.61 -2.97
#